data_AF-A0A1Q7ELB4-F1
#
_entry.id   AF-A0A1Q7ELB4-F1
#
_cell.length_a   1.000
_cell.length_b   1.000
_cell.length_c   1.000
_cell.angle_alpha   90.00
_cell.angle_beta   90.00
_cell.angle_gamma   90.00
#
_symmetry.space_group_name_H-M   'P 1'
#
loop_
_entity.id
_entity.type
_entity.pdbx_description
1 polymer ?
#
loop_
_entity_poly.entity_id
_entity_poly.type
_entity_poly.pdbx_seq_one_letter_code
_entity_poly.pdbx_strand_id
1 'polypeptide(L)'
;MGGLRGLELSPDGRRVFFTLAGVDAIQVLDTVTDRIVAQIPVGASPHYAPFTPDGRWALAVIQGPGELGILDAARSTLAGTVAVGKTPHWSTSSSDGHTAYVTNEGSNNVSVVDLASRTVTATIPVGNAPRKIAVQPVPGAAVAAPAPVRVAAAPSGKSKSLTLGGVTYADHGTKDVRNLSKLELEADDYYFSPTFLRGRPGQKLTLIVESEASTLHNLSVPALGIDKDVPPKGKVQVDVTFPASGVLAFFCKFHGALGMNGQLRAGDTAPSGAR
;
A
#
# COMPACT_ATOMS: atom_id res chain seq x y z
N MET A 1 -20.06 -18.69 -20.72
CA MET A 1 -19.19 -17.58 -20.29
C MET A 1 -18.54 -17.98 -18.98
N GLY A 2 -17.21 -18.02 -18.92
CA GLY A 2 -16.49 -18.34 -17.68
C GLY A 2 -16.54 -17.17 -16.71
N GLY A 3 -16.84 -17.44 -15.43
CA GLY A 3 -16.83 -16.41 -14.39
C GLY A 3 -15.41 -15.90 -14.11
N LEU A 4 -15.30 -14.61 -13.77
CA LEU A 4 -14.08 -14.00 -13.25
C LEU A 4 -13.66 -14.69 -11.93
N ARG A 5 -12.39 -15.03 -11.76
CA ARG A 5 -11.88 -15.64 -10.52
C ARG A 5 -11.05 -14.68 -9.68
N GLY A 6 -10.08 -14.03 -10.30
CA GLY A 6 -9.22 -13.04 -9.66
C GLY A 6 -8.94 -11.88 -10.61
N LEU A 7 -8.76 -10.69 -10.04
CA LEU A 7 -8.28 -9.51 -10.75
C LEU A 7 -7.25 -8.80 -9.87
N GLU A 8 -6.25 -8.19 -10.49
CA GLU A 8 -5.25 -7.40 -9.80
C GLU A 8 -4.86 -6.20 -10.68
N LEU A 9 -4.75 -5.02 -10.08
CA LEU A 9 -4.25 -3.82 -10.74
C LEU A 9 -2.72 -3.77 -10.63
N SER A 10 -2.02 -3.46 -11.71
CA SER A 10 -0.58 -3.24 -11.66
C SER A 10 -0.24 -2.05 -10.74
N PRO A 11 0.94 -2.03 -10.08
CA PRO A 11 1.30 -0.93 -9.17
C PRO A 11 1.31 0.46 -9.83
N ASP A 12 1.51 0.53 -11.15
CA ASP A 12 1.45 1.77 -11.93
C ASP A 12 0.03 2.15 -12.38
N GLY A 13 -0.97 1.31 -12.10
CA GLY A 13 -2.37 1.51 -12.46
C GLY A 13 -2.70 1.36 -13.94
N ARG A 14 -1.75 0.96 -14.80
CA ARG A 14 -1.91 0.94 -16.26
C ARG A 14 -2.46 -0.37 -16.82
N ARG A 15 -2.45 -1.43 -16.02
CA ARG A 15 -2.86 -2.78 -16.43
C ARG A 15 -3.71 -3.44 -15.36
N VAL A 16 -4.73 -4.18 -15.77
CA VAL A 16 -5.41 -5.16 -14.91
C VAL A 16 -5.12 -6.55 -15.43
N PHE A 17 -4.55 -7.40 -14.56
CA PHE A 17 -4.37 -8.81 -14.84
C PHE A 17 -5.53 -9.56 -14.19
N PHE A 18 -6.23 -10.38 -14.95
CA PHE A 18 -7.37 -11.13 -14.42
C PHE A 18 -7.49 -12.52 -15.03
N THR A 19 -8.19 -13.40 -14.32
CA THR A 19 -8.40 -14.80 -14.70
C THR A 19 -9.87 -15.04 -14.99
N LEU A 20 -10.13 -15.86 -16.01
CA LEU A 20 -11.45 -16.32 -16.40
C LEU A 20 -11.53 -17.82 -16.26
N ALA A 21 -12.60 -18.32 -15.64
CA ALA A 21 -12.83 -19.75 -15.53
C ALA A 21 -12.91 -20.40 -16.92
N GLY A 22 -12.15 -21.48 -17.14
CA GLY A 22 -12.11 -22.18 -18.42
C GLY A 22 -11.24 -21.51 -19.49
N VAL A 23 -10.45 -20.50 -19.12
CA VAL A 23 -9.44 -19.89 -20.01
C VAL A 23 -8.06 -20.15 -19.43
N ASP A 24 -7.18 -20.80 -20.20
CA ASP A 24 -5.84 -21.21 -19.77
C ASP A 24 -4.80 -20.08 -19.92
N ALA A 25 -5.25 -18.85 -19.62
CA ALA A 25 -4.46 -17.64 -19.78
C ALA A 25 -4.85 -16.55 -18.76
N ILE A 26 -3.87 -15.74 -18.37
CA ILE A 26 -4.11 -14.45 -17.72
C ILE A 26 -4.53 -13.44 -18.79
N GLN A 27 -5.64 -12.77 -18.58
CA GLN A 27 -6.10 -11.67 -19.42
C GLN A 27 -5.46 -10.37 -18.96
N VAL A 28 -5.05 -9.54 -19.91
CA VAL A 28 -4.44 -8.24 -19.63
C VAL A 28 -5.29 -7.14 -20.23
N LEU A 29 -5.88 -6.32 -19.37
CA LEU A 29 -6.62 -5.12 -19.75
C LEU A 29 -5.75 -3.88 -19.60
N ASP A 30 -5.75 -3.01 -20.60
CA ASP A 30 -5.22 -1.65 -20.53
C ASP A 30 -6.29 -0.73 -19.96
N THR A 31 -5.97 -0.05 -18.84
CA THR A 31 -6.91 0.79 -18.09
C THR A 31 -7.13 2.17 -18.70
N VAL A 32 -6.34 2.55 -19.70
CA VAL A 32 -6.50 3.84 -20.41
C VAL A 32 -7.49 3.68 -21.55
N THR A 33 -7.48 2.51 -22.20
CA THR A 33 -8.27 2.22 -23.39
C THR A 33 -9.47 1.31 -23.11
N ASP A 34 -9.56 0.74 -21.91
CA ASP A 34 -10.55 -0.27 -21.49
C ASP A 34 -10.62 -1.47 -22.43
N ARG A 35 -9.45 -1.91 -22.92
CA ARG A 35 -9.34 -3.01 -23.89
C ARG A 35 -8.46 -4.12 -23.36
N ILE A 36 -8.82 -5.36 -23.71
CA ILE A 36 -7.91 -6.50 -23.57
C ILE A 36 -6.81 -6.33 -24.62
N VAL A 37 -5.58 -6.16 -24.14
CA VAL A 37 -4.40 -5.90 -24.97
C VAL A 37 -3.47 -7.10 -25.07
N ALA A 38 -3.60 -8.07 -24.17
CA ALA A 38 -2.87 -9.33 -24.25
C ALA A 38 -3.61 -10.47 -23.54
N GLN A 39 -3.24 -11.69 -23.91
CA GLN A 39 -3.55 -12.91 -23.18
C GLN A 39 -2.22 -13.64 -22.96
N ILE A 40 -1.92 -13.99 -21.72
CA ILE A 40 -0.67 -14.64 -21.33
C ILE A 40 -0.99 -16.11 -21.08
N PRO A 41 -0.63 -17.04 -21.98
CA PRO A 41 -0.84 -18.45 -21.75
C PRO A 41 -0.04 -18.90 -20.52
N VAL A 42 -0.73 -19.52 -19.57
CA VAL A 42 -0.11 -20.02 -18.32
C VAL A 42 -0.47 -21.46 -18.01
N GLY A 43 -1.40 -22.05 -18.78
CA GLY A 43 -1.85 -23.43 -18.57
C GLY A 43 -3.15 -23.51 -17.78
N ALA A 44 -3.52 -24.75 -17.45
CA ALA A 44 -4.87 -25.08 -17.03
C ALA A 44 -5.27 -24.44 -15.70
N SER A 45 -6.45 -23.82 -15.69
CA SER A 45 -7.11 -23.30 -14.48
C SER A 45 -6.23 -22.29 -13.71
N PRO A 46 -5.92 -21.11 -14.27
CA PRO A 46 -5.31 -20.03 -13.50
C PRO A 46 -6.33 -19.43 -12.52
N HIS A 47 -5.86 -18.98 -11.34
CA HIS A 47 -6.74 -18.45 -10.28
C HIS A 47 -6.45 -16.99 -9.93
N TYR A 48 -5.23 -16.66 -9.53
CA TYR A 48 -4.88 -15.34 -9.02
C TYR A 48 -3.46 -14.98 -9.44
N ALA A 49 -3.17 -13.71 -9.75
CA ALA A 49 -1.88 -13.25 -10.24
C ALA A 49 -1.50 -11.89 -9.64
N PRO A 50 -1.14 -11.83 -8.35
CA PRO A 50 -0.75 -10.60 -7.69
C PRO A 50 0.60 -10.10 -8.22
N PHE A 51 0.79 -8.79 -8.23
CA PHE A 51 2.07 -8.19 -8.59
C PHE A 51 3.06 -8.20 -7.42
N THR A 52 4.35 -8.30 -7.72
CA THR A 52 5.40 -7.93 -6.77
C THR A 52 5.37 -6.42 -6.51
N PRO A 53 5.87 -5.94 -5.36
CA PRO A 53 5.81 -4.51 -5.00
C PRO A 53 6.50 -3.58 -6.02
N ASP A 54 7.54 -4.08 -6.70
CA ASP A 54 8.25 -3.36 -7.76
C ASP A 54 7.50 -3.36 -9.11
N GLY A 55 6.39 -4.07 -9.21
CA GLY A 55 5.58 -4.22 -10.43
C GLY A 55 6.25 -5.01 -11.53
N ARG A 56 7.43 -5.59 -11.30
CA ARG A 56 8.18 -6.31 -12.34
C ARG A 56 7.54 -7.64 -12.69
N TRP A 57 7.05 -8.35 -11.68
CA TRP A 57 6.49 -9.68 -11.83
C TRP A 57 5.02 -9.72 -11.42
N ALA A 58 4.23 -10.56 -12.09
CA ALA A 58 2.96 -11.05 -11.59
C ALA A 58 3.08 -12.55 -11.29
N LEU A 59 2.52 -12.99 -10.16
CA LEU A 59 2.75 -14.32 -9.58
C LEU A 59 1.53 -15.23 -9.76
N ALA A 60 1.30 -15.70 -10.98
CA ALA A 60 0.11 -16.47 -11.33
C ALA A 60 0.07 -17.83 -10.63
N VAL A 61 -1.01 -18.09 -9.91
CA VAL A 61 -1.35 -19.42 -9.41
C VAL A 61 -2.01 -20.22 -10.51
N ILE A 62 -1.39 -21.34 -10.90
CA ILE A 62 -1.84 -22.20 -11.97
C ILE A 62 -2.24 -23.54 -11.34
N GLN A 63 -3.54 -23.70 -11.10
CA GLN A 63 -4.05 -24.77 -10.23
C GLN A 63 -3.92 -26.16 -10.86
N GLY A 64 -4.19 -26.29 -12.16
CA GLY A 64 -4.17 -27.56 -12.88
C GLY A 64 -2.82 -28.29 -12.78
N PRO A 65 -1.70 -27.66 -13.19
CA PRO A 65 -0.37 -28.26 -13.10
C PRO A 65 0.25 -28.19 -11.70
N GLY A 66 -0.30 -27.40 -10.77
CA GLY A 66 0.30 -27.24 -9.43
C GLY A 66 1.53 -26.34 -9.46
N GLU A 67 1.43 -25.17 -10.10
CA GLU A 67 2.56 -24.30 -10.36
C GLU A 67 2.32 -22.85 -9.94
N LEU A 68 3.42 -22.17 -9.59
CA LEU A 68 3.51 -20.71 -9.57
C LEU A 68 4.14 -20.24 -10.88
N GLY A 69 3.36 -19.56 -11.72
CA GLY A 69 3.84 -18.83 -12.88
C GLY A 69 4.44 -17.48 -12.49
N ILE A 70 5.62 -17.18 -13.02
CA ILE A 70 6.29 -15.89 -12.87
C ILE A 70 6.15 -15.16 -14.20
N LEU A 71 5.31 -14.14 -14.24
CA LEU A 71 4.97 -13.40 -15.46
C LEU A 71 5.73 -12.08 -15.48
N ASP A 72 6.40 -11.77 -16.59
CA ASP A 72 6.95 -10.44 -16.84
C ASP A 72 5.80 -9.48 -17.13
N ALA A 73 5.56 -8.56 -16.20
CA ALA A 73 4.43 -7.63 -16.27
C ALA A 73 4.55 -6.65 -17.46
N ALA A 74 5.76 -6.16 -17.71
CA ALA A 74 6.02 -5.18 -18.76
C ALA A 74 5.88 -5.80 -20.15
N ARG A 75 6.36 -7.03 -20.32
CA ARG A 75 6.30 -7.76 -21.59
C ARG A 75 4.98 -8.51 -21.79
N SER A 76 4.20 -8.70 -20.73
CA SER A 76 3.00 -9.55 -20.72
C SER A 76 3.31 -10.96 -21.24
N THR A 77 4.34 -11.59 -20.66
CA THR A 77 4.81 -12.93 -21.04
C THR A 77 5.08 -13.79 -19.82
N LEU A 78 4.85 -15.10 -19.93
CA LEU A 78 5.29 -16.05 -18.91
C LEU A 78 6.81 -16.19 -18.96
N ALA A 79 7.50 -15.81 -17.89
CA ALA A 79 8.95 -15.88 -17.80
C ALA A 79 9.44 -17.26 -17.31
N GLY A 80 8.57 -18.05 -16.68
CA GLY A 80 8.84 -19.40 -16.22
C GLY A 80 7.84 -19.83 -15.14
N THR A 81 7.91 -21.09 -14.73
CA THR A 81 7.06 -21.65 -13.67
C THR A 81 7.90 -22.35 -12.60
N VAL A 82 7.33 -22.47 -11.41
CA VAL A 82 7.90 -23.21 -10.28
C VAL A 82 6.84 -24.20 -9.80
N ALA A 83 7.20 -25.49 -9.76
CA ALA A 83 6.32 -26.51 -9.17
C ALA A 83 6.14 -26.25 -7.67
N VAL A 84 4.88 -26.27 -7.21
CA VAL A 84 4.49 -26.06 -5.81
C VAL A 84 3.68 -27.26 -5.30
N GLY A 85 2.79 -27.06 -4.33
CA GLY A 85 1.90 -28.11 -3.84
C GLY A 85 0.72 -28.40 -4.75
N LYS A 86 -0.21 -29.23 -4.26
CA LYS A 86 -1.39 -29.67 -5.02
C LYS A 86 -2.50 -28.62 -4.94
N THR A 87 -3.14 -28.38 -6.09
CA THR A 87 -4.23 -27.42 -6.28
C THR A 87 -3.96 -26.06 -5.60
N PRO A 88 -2.88 -25.35 -5.98
CA PRO A 88 -2.61 -24.02 -5.44
C PRO A 88 -3.79 -23.09 -5.74
N HIS A 89 -4.06 -22.17 -4.81
CA HIS A 89 -5.22 -21.28 -4.90
C HIS A 89 -4.86 -19.80 -4.80
N TRP A 90 -3.91 -19.42 -3.94
CA TRP A 90 -3.53 -18.02 -3.74
C TRP A 90 -2.02 -17.88 -3.64
N SER A 91 -1.51 -16.71 -4.00
CA SER A 91 -0.12 -16.33 -3.83
C SER A 91 -0.03 -14.92 -3.26
N THR A 92 1.11 -14.61 -2.64
CA THR A 92 1.50 -13.25 -2.28
C THR A 92 3.01 -13.16 -2.21
N SER A 93 3.58 -11.95 -2.15
CA SER A 93 5.03 -11.75 -2.04
C SER A 93 5.41 -11.04 -0.75
N SER A 94 6.66 -11.21 -0.33
CA SER A 94 7.29 -10.38 0.69
C SER A 94 7.40 -8.93 0.21
N SER A 95 7.50 -7.99 1.15
CA SER A 95 7.57 -6.56 0.84
C SER A 95 8.80 -6.14 0.03
N ASP A 96 9.86 -6.96 0.02
CA ASP A 96 11.05 -6.78 -0.81
C ASP A 96 10.94 -7.43 -2.19
N GLY A 97 9.84 -8.14 -2.46
CA GLY A 97 9.60 -8.82 -3.74
C GLY A 97 10.54 -10.00 -4.01
N HIS A 98 11.29 -10.50 -3.01
CA HIS A 98 12.23 -11.61 -3.20
C HIS A 98 11.62 -12.98 -2.93
N THR A 99 10.62 -13.05 -2.05
CA THR A 99 9.97 -14.30 -1.66
C THR A 99 8.52 -14.30 -2.06
N ALA A 100 8.02 -15.42 -2.59
CA ALA A 100 6.60 -15.66 -2.79
C ALA A 100 6.10 -16.76 -1.84
N TYR A 101 4.86 -16.62 -1.39
CA TYR A 101 4.16 -17.61 -0.58
C TYR A 101 2.95 -18.08 -1.36
N VAL A 102 2.79 -19.40 -1.50
CA VAL A 102 1.70 -20.01 -2.28
C VAL A 102 0.93 -20.97 -1.39
N THR A 103 -0.37 -20.75 -1.25
CA THR A 103 -1.26 -21.65 -0.51
C THR A 103 -1.72 -22.79 -1.41
N ASN A 104 -1.50 -24.01 -0.93
CA ASN A 104 -1.80 -25.24 -1.67
C ASN A 104 -2.98 -25.95 -1.02
N GLU A 105 -4.18 -25.79 -1.61
CA GLU A 105 -5.44 -26.28 -1.04
C GLU A 105 -5.43 -27.81 -0.90
N GLY A 106 -4.93 -28.52 -1.91
CA GLY A 106 -5.04 -29.98 -2.01
C GLY A 106 -3.91 -30.71 -1.29
N SER A 107 -2.84 -30.02 -0.92
CA SER A 107 -1.74 -30.56 -0.11
C SER A 107 -1.65 -29.97 1.30
N ASN A 108 -2.61 -29.12 1.70
CA ASN A 108 -2.72 -28.56 3.05
C ASN A 108 -1.40 -27.91 3.55
N ASN A 109 -0.73 -27.16 2.69
CA ASN A 109 0.54 -26.53 3.01
C ASN A 109 0.72 -25.18 2.30
N VAL A 110 1.75 -24.44 2.69
CA VAL A 110 2.22 -23.22 2.02
C VAL A 110 3.61 -23.48 1.45
N SER A 111 3.82 -23.24 0.16
CA SER A 111 5.15 -23.21 -0.45
C SER A 111 5.76 -21.83 -0.29
N VAL A 112 7.02 -21.77 0.14
CA VAL A 112 7.86 -20.57 0.15
C VAL A 112 8.81 -20.66 -1.04
N VAL A 113 8.77 -19.68 -1.92
CA VAL A 113 9.48 -19.69 -3.20
C VAL A 113 10.44 -18.50 -3.24
N ASP A 114 11.72 -18.76 -3.51
CA ASP A 114 12.67 -17.71 -3.86
C ASP A 114 12.48 -17.32 -5.33
N LEU A 115 12.22 -16.04 -5.59
CA LEU A 115 11.90 -15.55 -6.93
C LEU A 115 13.13 -15.34 -7.82
N ALA A 116 14.32 -15.25 -7.24
CA ALA A 116 15.57 -15.09 -7.98
C ALA A 116 16.06 -16.44 -8.53
N SER A 117 16.14 -17.46 -7.67
CA SER A 117 16.50 -18.83 -8.06
C SER A 117 15.34 -19.60 -8.67
N ARG A 118 14.10 -19.15 -8.44
CA ARG A 118 12.85 -19.80 -8.89
C ARG A 118 12.70 -21.21 -8.34
N THR A 119 12.95 -21.37 -7.05
CA THR A 119 12.89 -22.66 -6.36
C THR A 119 12.09 -22.55 -5.07
N VAL A 120 11.40 -23.63 -4.70
CA VAL A 120 10.78 -23.76 -3.38
C VAL A 120 11.89 -23.91 -2.33
N THR A 121 11.98 -22.99 -1.39
CA THR A 121 12.96 -22.99 -0.29
C THR A 121 12.41 -23.61 0.99
N ALA A 122 11.08 -23.62 1.16
CA ALA A 122 10.42 -24.30 2.26
C ALA A 122 8.99 -24.72 1.89
N THR A 123 8.50 -25.75 2.57
CA THR A 123 7.09 -26.17 2.54
C THR A 123 6.60 -26.22 3.98
N ILE A 124 5.59 -25.42 4.31
CA ILE A 124 5.06 -25.25 5.66
C ILE A 124 3.71 -25.97 5.73
N PRO A 125 3.58 -27.10 6.45
CA PRO A 125 2.30 -27.72 6.71
C PRO A 125 1.36 -26.75 7.43
N VAL A 126 0.10 -26.70 7.01
CA VAL A 126 -0.94 -25.91 7.68
C VAL A 126 -2.22 -26.74 7.84
N GLY A 127 -3.32 -26.10 8.24
CA GLY A 127 -4.63 -26.74 8.30
C GLY A 127 -5.21 -27.08 6.92
N ASN A 128 -6.43 -27.61 6.93
CA ASN A 128 -7.07 -28.09 5.71
C ASN A 128 -7.44 -26.96 4.74
N ALA A 129 -7.19 -27.19 3.46
CA ALA A 129 -7.64 -26.35 2.35
C ALA A 129 -7.28 -24.85 2.51
N PRO A 130 -6.00 -24.49 2.73
CA PRO A 130 -5.62 -23.09 2.86
C PRO A 130 -5.90 -22.35 1.54
N ARG A 131 -6.56 -21.19 1.64
CA ARG A 131 -6.87 -20.34 0.50
C ARG A 131 -6.13 -19.02 0.58
N LYS A 132 -6.72 -17.98 1.16
CA LYS A 132 -6.10 -16.65 1.17
C LYS A 132 -4.91 -16.60 2.14
N ILE A 133 -3.88 -15.89 1.74
CA ILE A 133 -2.71 -15.55 2.55
C ILE A 133 -2.44 -14.05 2.42
N ALA A 134 -2.00 -13.42 3.50
CA ALA A 134 -1.58 -12.03 3.53
C ALA A 134 -0.23 -11.94 4.22
N VAL A 135 0.65 -11.08 3.69
CA VAL A 135 1.93 -10.76 4.29
C VAL A 135 1.86 -9.31 4.76
N GLN A 136 2.18 -9.07 6.03
CA GLN A 136 2.28 -7.71 6.55
C GLN A 136 3.51 -7.04 5.92
N PRO A 137 3.36 -5.88 5.24
CA PRO A 137 4.49 -5.14 4.75
C PRO A 137 5.37 -4.67 5.91
N VAL A 138 6.69 -4.85 5.80
CA VAL A 138 7.65 -4.34 6.78
C VAL A 138 8.33 -3.10 6.17
N PRO A 139 8.33 -1.93 6.84
CA PRO A 139 9.02 -0.74 6.34
C PRO A 139 10.53 -1.00 6.17
N GLY A 140 11.09 -0.66 5.01
CA GLY A 140 12.53 -0.79 4.72
C GLY A 140 12.86 -1.70 3.53
N ALA A 141 11.88 -2.41 2.99
CA ALA A 141 12.00 -3.13 1.73
C ALA A 141 11.72 -2.20 0.54
N ALA A 142 12.53 -2.28 -0.52
CA ALA A 142 12.47 -1.38 -1.66
C ALA A 142 11.09 -1.37 -2.34
N VAL A 143 10.29 -0.35 -2.08
CA VAL A 143 9.07 -0.08 -2.83
C VAL A 143 9.46 0.79 -4.01
N ALA A 144 9.25 0.31 -5.24
CA ALA A 144 9.27 1.18 -6.40
C ALA A 144 8.24 2.30 -6.17
N ALA A 145 8.62 3.55 -6.41
CA ALA A 145 7.69 4.66 -6.32
C ALA A 145 6.50 4.38 -7.26
N PRO A 146 5.24 4.41 -6.77
CA PRO A 146 4.09 4.21 -7.65
C PRO A 146 4.09 5.32 -8.71
N ALA A 147 3.77 4.95 -9.95
CA ALA A 147 3.49 5.93 -11.01
C ALA A 147 2.28 6.79 -10.59
N PRO A 148 2.20 8.06 -11.04
CA PRO A 148 1.14 8.96 -10.61
C PRO A 148 -0.20 8.44 -11.11
N VAL A 149 -1.01 7.92 -10.18
CA VAL A 149 -2.44 7.69 -10.42
C VAL A 149 -3.05 9.06 -10.67
N ARG A 150 -3.71 9.25 -11.82
CA ARG A 150 -4.62 10.39 -12.00
C ARG A 150 -5.84 10.13 -11.13
N VAL A 151 -5.79 10.60 -9.89
CA VAL A 151 -6.93 10.56 -8.98
C VAL A 151 -7.92 11.64 -9.42
N ALA A 152 -9.19 11.27 -9.50
CA ALA A 152 -10.29 12.22 -9.68
C ALA A 152 -10.17 13.33 -8.62
N ALA A 153 -10.41 14.58 -9.03
CA ALA A 153 -10.31 15.72 -8.12
C ALA A 153 -11.22 15.53 -6.90
N ALA A 154 -10.67 15.70 -5.70
CA ALA A 154 -11.43 15.77 -4.46
C ALA A 154 -12.48 16.89 -4.54
N PRO A 155 -13.66 16.71 -3.91
CA PRO A 155 -14.69 17.75 -3.89
C PRO A 155 -14.15 19.03 -3.22
N SER A 156 -14.47 20.15 -3.84
CA SER A 156 -13.93 21.47 -3.54
C SER A 156 -14.43 22.03 -2.19
N GLY A 157 -13.66 21.81 -1.12
CA GLY A 157 -13.59 22.71 0.04
C GLY A 157 -12.38 23.63 -0.08
N LYS A 158 -12.39 24.81 0.56
CA LYS A 158 -11.37 25.87 0.43
C LYS A 158 -9.97 25.55 1.00
N SER A 159 -9.47 24.32 0.89
CA SER A 159 -8.08 24.00 1.24
C SER A 159 -7.16 24.32 0.06
N LYS A 160 -6.01 24.95 0.35
CA LYS A 160 -4.97 25.12 -0.67
C LYS A 160 -4.14 23.84 -0.69
N SER A 161 -3.85 23.29 -1.87
CA SER A 161 -2.90 22.20 -1.96
C SER A 161 -1.47 22.76 -1.98
N LEU A 162 -0.57 22.18 -1.20
CA LEU A 162 0.84 22.58 -1.13
C LEU A 162 1.73 21.34 -1.27
N THR A 163 2.76 21.39 -2.10
CA THR A 163 3.75 20.29 -2.22
C THR A 163 5.08 20.71 -1.62
N LEU A 164 5.62 19.90 -0.70
CA LEU A 164 6.91 20.12 -0.03
C LEU A 164 7.71 18.82 -0.06
N GLY A 165 8.94 18.86 -0.60
CA GLY A 165 9.79 17.67 -0.67
C GLY A 165 9.14 16.47 -1.38
N GLY A 166 8.29 16.72 -2.37
CA GLY A 166 7.56 15.67 -3.09
C GLY A 166 6.30 15.13 -2.39
N VAL A 167 5.95 15.65 -1.21
CA VAL A 167 4.73 15.28 -0.47
C VAL A 167 3.67 16.36 -0.66
N THR A 168 2.46 15.97 -1.03
CA THR A 168 1.30 16.86 -1.14
C THR A 168 0.61 17.02 0.21
N TYR A 169 0.21 18.24 0.54
CA TYR A 169 -0.50 18.61 1.77
C TYR A 169 -1.82 19.26 1.38
N ALA A 170 -2.93 18.76 1.92
CA ALA A 170 -4.17 19.52 1.98
C ALA A 170 -4.02 20.57 3.08
N ASP A 171 -3.55 21.77 2.71
CA ASP A 171 -3.10 22.81 3.64
C ASP A 171 -4.29 23.54 4.30
N HIS A 172 -4.39 23.34 5.61
CA HIS A 172 -5.30 23.97 6.57
C HIS A 172 -4.54 24.88 7.55
N GLY A 173 -3.37 25.36 7.14
CA GLY A 173 -2.63 26.40 7.82
C GLY A 173 -1.68 25.91 8.89
N THR A 174 -1.02 26.89 9.52
CA THR A 174 -0.03 26.68 10.58
C THR A 174 -0.55 27.21 11.90
N LYS A 175 -0.46 26.41 12.97
CA LYS A 175 -0.74 26.84 14.34
C LYS A 175 0.55 26.97 15.13
N ASP A 176 0.74 28.12 15.77
CA ASP A 176 1.77 28.30 16.78
C ASP A 176 1.33 27.64 18.09
N VAL A 177 2.12 26.68 18.56
CA VAL A 177 1.85 25.90 19.76
C VAL A 177 2.94 26.09 20.82
N ARG A 178 3.85 27.06 20.65
CA ARG A 178 5.01 27.27 21.55
C ARG A 178 4.63 27.56 23.00
N ASN A 179 3.38 27.94 23.26
CA ASN A 179 2.85 28.23 24.59
C ASN A 179 1.77 27.22 25.03
N LEU A 180 1.61 26.11 24.31
CA LEU A 180 0.61 25.09 24.59
C LEU A 180 1.27 23.79 25.06
N SER A 181 0.64 23.13 26.03
CA SER A 181 0.94 21.75 26.42
C SER A 181 -0.02 20.74 25.81
N LYS A 182 -1.16 21.21 25.28
CA LYS A 182 -2.20 20.39 24.65
C LYS A 182 -2.86 21.11 23.47
N LEU A 183 -3.25 20.38 22.43
CA LEU A 183 -3.96 20.89 21.26
C LEU A 183 -4.97 19.85 20.74
N GLU A 184 -6.14 20.30 20.31
CA GLU A 184 -7.04 19.49 19.49
C GLU A 184 -6.61 19.58 18.02
N LEU A 185 -6.41 18.41 17.41
CA LEU A 185 -6.04 18.25 16.02
C LEU A 185 -7.19 17.53 15.32
N GLU A 186 -7.85 18.20 14.41
CA GLU A 186 -8.91 17.59 13.61
C GLU A 186 -8.28 16.69 12.54
N ALA A 187 -8.84 15.50 12.37
CA ALA A 187 -8.54 14.54 11.32
C ALA A 187 -9.84 14.30 10.53
N ASP A 188 -9.99 14.96 9.40
CA ASP A 188 -11.19 14.85 8.56
C ASP A 188 -10.82 14.32 7.18
N ASP A 189 -11.78 14.28 6.25
CA ASP A 189 -11.68 13.75 4.90
C ASP A 189 -10.44 14.28 4.15
N TYR A 190 -9.36 13.50 4.28
CA TYR A 190 -8.05 13.67 3.64
C TYR A 190 -7.17 14.83 4.15
N TYR A 191 -7.42 15.36 5.35
CA TYR A 191 -6.55 16.40 5.92
C TYR A 191 -6.45 16.39 7.45
N PHE A 192 -5.41 17.06 7.94
CA PHE A 192 -5.35 17.49 9.33
C PHE A 192 -5.51 19.00 9.44
N SER A 193 -6.27 19.45 10.43
CA SER A 193 -6.48 20.86 10.72
C SER A 193 -6.12 21.15 12.18
N PRO A 194 -5.10 21.98 12.45
CA PRO A 194 -4.16 22.60 11.50
C PRO A 194 -3.17 21.59 10.87
N THR A 195 -2.70 21.87 9.65
CA THR A 195 -1.76 20.99 8.91
C THR A 195 -0.33 21.09 9.45
N PHE A 196 0.09 22.28 9.88
CA PHE A 196 1.43 22.51 10.40
C PHE A 196 1.38 23.02 11.83
N LEU A 197 2.20 22.45 12.70
CA LEU A 197 2.36 22.90 14.08
C LEU A 197 3.75 23.52 14.24
N ARG A 198 3.83 24.74 14.80
CA ARG A 198 5.08 25.42 15.10
C ARG A 198 5.34 25.43 16.60
N GLY A 199 6.34 24.67 17.04
CA GLY A 199 6.71 24.50 18.45
C GLY A 199 8.16 24.87 18.74
N ARG A 200 8.56 24.77 20.01
CA ARG A 200 9.96 24.96 20.43
C ARG A 200 10.74 23.66 20.20
N PRO A 201 12.05 23.72 19.91
CA PRO A 201 12.92 22.55 19.92
C PRO A 201 12.72 21.65 21.15
N GLY A 202 12.47 20.36 20.93
CA GLY A 202 12.26 19.39 22.02
C GLY A 202 10.98 19.58 22.86
N GLN A 203 10.09 20.50 22.48
CA GLN A 203 8.82 20.70 23.17
C GLN A 203 7.97 19.43 23.13
N LYS A 204 7.39 19.05 24.27
CA LYS A 204 6.33 18.04 24.32
C LYS A 204 4.96 18.70 24.16
N LEU A 205 4.07 18.06 23.40
CA LEU A 205 2.70 18.50 23.18
C LEU A 205 1.79 17.28 23.17
N THR A 206 0.69 17.35 23.92
CA THR A 206 -0.39 16.35 23.83
C THR A 206 -1.37 16.74 22.73
N LEU A 207 -1.52 15.90 21.72
CA LEU A 207 -2.54 16.03 20.69
C LEU A 207 -3.78 15.23 21.08
N ILE A 208 -4.94 15.86 21.02
CA ILE A 208 -6.23 15.16 20.99
C ILE A 208 -6.64 15.13 19.53
N VAL A 209 -6.44 13.98 18.89
CA VAL A 209 -6.78 13.79 17.49
C VAL A 209 -8.23 13.36 17.42
N GLU A 210 -9.08 14.18 16.84
CA GLU A 210 -10.52 13.94 16.70
C GLU A 210 -10.89 13.72 15.25
N SER A 211 -11.65 12.66 14.98
CA SER A 211 -12.22 12.40 13.67
C SER A 211 -13.66 12.89 13.61
N GLU A 212 -13.92 13.85 12.73
CA GLU A 212 -15.27 14.23 12.32
C GLU A 212 -15.76 13.39 11.13
N ALA A 213 -14.92 12.54 10.56
CA ALA A 213 -15.30 11.70 9.44
C ALA A 213 -16.02 10.42 9.87
N SER A 214 -16.76 9.82 8.92
CA SER A 214 -17.31 8.46 9.06
C SER A 214 -16.28 7.37 8.72
N THR A 215 -15.07 7.75 8.29
CA THR A 215 -13.98 6.86 7.91
C THR A 215 -12.94 6.72 9.00
N LEU A 216 -12.23 5.58 9.00
CA LEU A 216 -11.12 5.35 9.91
C LEU A 216 -9.93 6.23 9.50
N HIS A 217 -9.36 6.97 10.46
CA HIS A 217 -8.14 7.74 10.27
C HIS A 217 -7.02 7.21 11.15
N ASN A 218 -5.86 7.84 11.03
CA ASN A 218 -4.67 7.47 11.75
C ASN A 218 -3.76 8.69 11.92
N LEU A 219 -3.06 8.77 13.05
CA LEU A 219 -1.92 9.65 13.22
C LEU A 219 -0.65 8.78 13.30
N SER A 220 0.15 8.80 12.25
CA SER A 220 1.47 8.17 12.18
C SER A 220 2.56 9.22 12.28
N VAL A 221 3.52 8.97 13.18
CA VAL A 221 4.73 9.77 13.37
C VAL A 221 5.92 8.83 13.50
N PRO A 222 6.47 8.28 12.39
CA PRO A 222 7.44 7.19 12.44
C PRO A 222 8.70 7.50 13.25
N ALA A 223 9.21 8.74 13.14
CA ALA A 223 10.39 9.18 13.89
C ALA A 223 10.18 9.19 15.42
N LEU A 224 8.93 9.11 15.89
CA LEU A 224 8.56 9.01 17.30
C LEU A 224 8.01 7.62 17.66
N GLY A 225 7.95 6.67 16.71
CA GLY A 225 7.35 5.35 16.93
C GLY A 225 5.83 5.38 17.16
N ILE A 226 5.14 6.41 16.67
CA ILE A 226 3.70 6.58 16.85
C ILE A 226 2.97 6.06 15.60
N ASP A 227 2.02 5.17 15.83
CA ASP A 227 1.02 4.73 14.85
C ASP A 227 -0.30 4.52 15.60
N LYS A 228 -1.20 5.51 15.53
CA LYS A 228 -2.45 5.47 16.30
C LYS A 228 -3.68 5.72 15.44
N ASP A 229 -4.52 4.70 15.34
CA ASP A 229 -5.80 4.78 14.64
C ASP A 229 -6.79 5.66 15.40
N VAL A 230 -7.52 6.49 14.66
CA VAL A 230 -8.56 7.40 15.13
C VAL A 230 -9.89 6.86 14.61
N PRO A 231 -10.76 6.28 15.46
CA PRO A 231 -12.02 5.70 15.02
C PRO A 231 -12.94 6.77 14.42
N PRO A 232 -13.85 6.40 13.49
CA PRO A 232 -14.88 7.30 12.99
C PRO A 232 -15.64 7.97 14.13
N LYS A 233 -15.88 9.29 14.03
CA LYS A 233 -16.59 10.07 15.06
C LYS A 233 -16.01 9.92 16.48
N GLY A 234 -14.70 9.69 16.60
CA GLY A 234 -14.02 9.42 17.86
C GLY A 234 -12.74 10.24 18.05
N LYS A 235 -12.15 10.14 19.25
CA LYS A 235 -10.93 10.86 19.61
C LYS A 235 -9.87 9.93 20.19
N VAL A 236 -8.60 10.25 19.98
CA VAL A 236 -7.46 9.62 20.65
C VAL A 236 -6.48 10.65 21.17
N GLN A 237 -5.80 10.33 22.27
CA GLN A 237 -4.72 11.15 22.79
C GLN A 237 -3.36 10.61 22.33
N VAL A 238 -2.49 11.50 21.85
CA VAL A 238 -1.15 11.19 21.37
C VAL A 238 -0.17 12.23 21.88
N ASP A 239 0.87 11.81 22.60
CA ASP A 239 1.94 12.71 23.02
C ASP A 239 3.04 12.75 21.95
N VAL A 240 3.36 13.95 21.47
CA VAL A 240 4.43 14.18 20.49
C VAL A 240 5.55 15.02 21.09
N THR A 241 6.76 14.84 20.55
CA THR A 241 7.92 15.68 20.87
C THR A 241 8.40 16.35 19.59
N PHE A 242 8.48 17.68 19.61
CA PHE A 242 9.04 18.46 18.51
C PHE A 242 10.53 18.11 18.30
N PRO A 243 11.02 18.07 17.05
CA PRO A 243 12.42 17.78 16.80
C PRO A 243 13.31 18.87 17.41
N ALA A 244 14.60 18.57 17.62
CA ALA A 244 15.56 19.57 18.11
C ALA A 244 15.82 20.70 17.09
N SER A 245 15.60 20.43 15.79
CA SER A 245 15.62 21.41 14.71
C SER A 245 14.85 20.87 13.51
N GLY A 246 14.49 21.75 12.56
CA GLY A 246 13.85 21.34 11.31
C GLY A 246 12.38 20.92 11.49
N VAL A 247 11.97 19.88 10.77
CA VAL A 247 10.59 19.41 10.71
C VAL A 247 10.52 17.90 10.94
N LEU A 248 9.41 17.46 11.53
CA LEU A 248 9.06 16.06 11.69
C LEU A 248 7.67 15.86 11.07
N ALA A 249 7.57 15.00 10.05
CA ALA A 249 6.32 14.76 9.34
C ALA A 249 5.41 13.80 10.13
N PHE A 250 4.11 14.08 10.09
CA PHE A 250 3.06 13.15 10.48
C PHE A 250 2.07 12.97 9.34
N PHE A 251 1.39 11.84 9.30
CA PHE A 251 0.44 11.54 8.22
C PHE A 251 -0.61 10.52 8.67
N CYS A 252 -1.68 10.38 7.89
CA CYS A 252 -2.60 9.26 8.01
C CYS A 252 -2.14 8.12 7.10
N LYS A 253 -1.84 6.94 7.64
CA LYS A 253 -1.38 5.79 6.82
C LYS A 253 -2.37 5.33 5.76
N PHE A 254 -3.66 5.62 5.95
CA PHE A 254 -4.72 5.28 4.99
C PHE A 254 -4.87 6.32 3.86
N HIS A 255 -4.52 7.59 4.13
CA HIS A 255 -4.88 8.73 3.28
C HIS A 255 -3.73 9.69 2.97
N GLY A 256 -2.49 9.36 3.38
CA GLY A 256 -1.32 10.22 3.16
C GLY A 256 -1.04 10.50 1.69
N ALA A 257 -1.26 9.52 0.81
CA ALA A 257 -1.13 9.69 -0.64
C ALA A 257 -2.14 10.71 -1.23
N LEU A 258 -3.25 10.97 -0.53
CA LEU A 258 -4.29 11.92 -0.93
C LEU A 258 -4.08 13.32 -0.34
N GLY A 259 -3.00 13.54 0.42
CA GLY A 259 -2.67 14.84 0.99
C GLY A 259 -2.88 14.96 2.50
N MET A 260 -3.29 13.89 3.17
CA MET A 260 -3.49 13.85 4.63
C MET A 260 -2.15 13.75 5.38
N ASN A 261 -1.35 14.80 5.25
CA ASN A 261 -0.01 14.95 5.79
C ASN A 261 0.05 16.22 6.65
N GLY A 262 1.00 16.27 7.57
CA GLY A 262 1.28 17.44 8.39
C GLY A 262 2.71 17.47 8.91
N GLN A 263 3.09 18.53 9.61
CA GLN A 263 4.45 18.68 10.16
C GLN A 263 4.47 19.29 11.56
N LEU A 264 5.33 18.75 12.42
CA LEU A 264 5.84 19.40 13.63
C LEU A 264 7.11 20.19 13.26
N ARG A 265 7.06 21.51 13.32
CA ARG A 265 8.18 22.40 12.98
C ARG A 265 8.80 22.99 14.24
N ALA A 266 10.10 22.79 14.41
CA ALA A 266 10.84 23.40 15.50
C ALA A 266 11.32 24.80 15.10
N GLY A 267 11.02 25.81 15.92
CA GLY A 267 11.42 27.20 15.65
C GLY A 267 10.70 27.82 14.46
N ASP A 268 11.30 28.83 13.83
CA ASP A 268 10.72 29.54 12.68
C ASP A 268 11.01 28.87 11.32
N THR A 269 11.29 27.56 11.34
CA THR A 269 11.57 26.79 10.13
C THR A 269 10.41 26.92 9.13
N ALA A 270 10.68 27.50 7.97
CA ALA A 270 9.72 27.60 6.86
C ALA A 270 9.40 26.20 6.30
N PRO A 271 8.26 26.01 5.60
CA PRO A 271 7.99 24.79 4.86
C PRO A 271 9.15 24.47 3.90
N SER A 272 9.83 23.35 4.06
CA SER A 272 10.99 23.00 3.22
C SER A 272 10.54 22.61 1.81
N GLY A 273 10.83 23.44 0.81
CA GLY A 273 10.59 23.10 -0.60
C GLY A 273 10.35 24.26 -1.58
N ALA A 274 10.37 25.52 -1.16
CA ALA A 274 10.29 26.65 -2.10
C ALA A 274 11.65 26.90 -2.80
N ARG A 275 11.93 26.14 -3.86
CA ARG A 275 12.66 26.59 -5.05
C ARG A 275 12.05 25.96 -6.28
#